data_AF-A0A7C5ZQD7-F1
#
_entry.id   AF-A0A7C5ZQD7-F1
#
_cell.length_a   1.000
_cell.length_b   1.000
_cell.length_c   1.000
_cell.angle_alpha   90.00
_cell.angle_beta   90.00
_cell.angle_gamma   90.00
#
_symmetry.space_group_name_H-M   'P 1'
#
loop_
_entity.id
_entity.type
_entity.pdbx_description
1 polymer ?
#
loop_
_entity_poly.entity_id
_entity_poly.type
_entity_poly.pdbx_seq_one_letter_code
_entity_poly.pdbx_strand_id
1 'polypeptide(L)'
;DVRVLKNPFYIRELSDKTGLDKEVKEYLLSDSLTTEFLNKTIEYILFVLNFYFNNVKNYLEIGIGCTGGKHRSVFVAEYIYNFIKNKYQNIKVLIEHRDIYKN
;
A
#
# COMPACT_ATOMS: atom_id res chain seq x y z
N ASP A 1 6.53 6.27 -3.74
CA ASP A 1 5.55 7.18 -4.37
C ASP A 1 4.62 6.34 -5.21
N VAL A 2 3.30 6.51 -5.08
CA VAL A 2 2.29 5.74 -5.85
C VAL A 2 1.44 6.64 -6.75
N ARG A 3 1.86 7.90 -6.98
CA ARG A 3 1.12 8.84 -7.83
C ARG A 3 1.07 8.45 -9.31
N VAL A 4 1.91 7.50 -9.74
CA VAL A 4 1.90 6.92 -11.08
C VAL A 4 0.66 6.05 -11.35
N LEU A 5 0.01 5.51 -10.32
CA LEU A 5 -1.19 4.69 -10.47
C LEU A 5 -2.42 5.54 -10.84
N LYS A 6 -3.40 4.92 -11.52
CA LYS A 6 -4.71 5.53 -11.84
C LYS A 6 -5.27 6.28 -10.64
N ASN A 7 -5.80 7.46 -10.88
CA ASN A 7 -6.27 8.35 -9.81
C ASN A 7 -7.79 8.23 -9.62
N PRO A 8 -8.28 7.59 -8.53
CA PRO A 8 -9.71 7.42 -8.30
C PRO A 8 -10.45 8.75 -8.05
N PHE A 9 -9.73 9.80 -7.67
CA PHE A 9 -10.29 11.12 -7.36
C PHE A 9 -11.12 11.72 -8.51
N TYR A 10 -10.79 11.40 -9.77
CA TYR A 10 -11.51 11.93 -10.93
C TYR A 10 -12.78 11.15 -11.27
N ILE A 11 -13.06 10.04 -10.56
CA ILE A 11 -14.28 9.27 -10.71
C ILE A 11 -15.23 9.70 -9.59
N ARG A 12 -16.36 10.29 -9.96
CA ARG A 12 -17.30 10.91 -9.02
C ARG A 12 -17.70 9.95 -7.90
N GLU A 13 -18.02 8.70 -8.26
CA GLU A 13 -18.47 7.64 -7.35
C GLU A 13 -17.36 7.13 -6.42
N LEU A 14 -16.09 7.43 -6.72
CA LEU A 14 -14.93 7.01 -5.94
C LEU A 14 -14.29 8.14 -5.15
N SER A 15 -14.54 9.41 -5.51
CA SER A 15 -13.87 10.59 -4.92
C SER A 15 -14.01 10.71 -3.40
N ASP A 16 -15.17 10.34 -2.87
CA ASP A 16 -15.45 10.36 -1.43
C ASP A 16 -15.01 9.08 -0.70
N LYS A 17 -14.68 8.02 -1.43
CA LYS A 17 -14.23 6.74 -0.87
C LYS A 17 -12.76 6.78 -0.49
N THR A 18 -12.28 5.69 0.08
CA THR A 18 -10.90 5.50 0.55
C THR A 18 -10.29 4.26 -0.08
N GLY A 19 -8.98 4.08 0.05
CA GLY A 19 -8.32 2.85 -0.38
C GLY A 19 -8.76 1.58 0.39
N LEU A 20 -9.57 1.72 1.45
CA LEU A 20 -10.17 0.59 2.17
C LEU A 20 -11.40 0.04 1.44
N ASP A 21 -12.10 0.88 0.68
CA ASP A 21 -13.35 0.55 0.01
C ASP A 21 -13.12 -0.36 -1.20
N LYS A 22 -14.00 -1.35 -1.36
CA LYS A 22 -13.87 -2.40 -2.38
C LYS A 22 -13.82 -1.80 -3.79
N GLU A 23 -14.62 -0.79 -4.05
CA GLU A 23 -14.75 -0.16 -5.36
C GLU A 23 -13.47 0.59 -5.77
N VAL A 24 -12.76 1.19 -4.81
CA VAL A 24 -11.45 1.82 -5.06
C VAL A 24 -10.40 0.74 -5.33
N LYS A 25 -10.43 -0.37 -4.60
CA LYS A 25 -9.52 -1.51 -4.83
C LYS A 25 -9.72 -2.11 -6.22
N GLU A 26 -10.97 -2.39 -6.59
CA GLU A 26 -11.32 -2.94 -7.91
C GLU A 26 -10.94 -1.99 -9.04
N TYR A 27 -11.19 -0.68 -8.88
CA TYR A 27 -10.78 0.32 -9.85
C TYR A 27 -9.25 0.34 -10.04
N LEU A 28 -8.46 0.30 -8.96
CA LEU A 28 -7.01 0.28 -9.06
C LEU A 28 -6.49 -1.02 -9.65
N LEU A 29 -7.05 -2.17 -9.24
CA LEU A 29 -6.68 -3.50 -9.76
C LEU A 29 -7.13 -3.75 -11.20
N SER A 30 -8.08 -2.96 -11.73
CA SER A 30 -8.45 -2.99 -13.15
C SER A 30 -7.30 -2.56 -14.08
N ASP A 31 -6.26 -1.93 -13.55
CA ASP A 31 -5.08 -1.52 -14.28
C ASP A 31 -3.95 -2.54 -14.11
N SER A 32 -3.44 -3.08 -15.22
CA SER A 32 -2.32 -4.02 -15.21
C SER A 32 -1.06 -3.42 -14.59
N LEU A 33 -0.86 -2.10 -14.76
CA LEU A 33 0.26 -1.38 -14.14
C LEU A 33 0.22 -1.46 -12.61
N THR A 34 -0.96 -1.45 -12.00
CA THR A 34 -1.11 -1.57 -10.54
C THR A 34 -0.59 -2.92 -10.06
N THR A 35 -0.99 -4.01 -10.71
CA THR A 35 -0.55 -5.35 -10.35
C THR A 35 0.95 -5.52 -10.56
N GLU A 36 1.50 -5.00 -11.67
CA GLU A 36 2.95 -5.02 -11.92
C GLU A 36 3.72 -4.24 -10.85
N PHE A 37 3.25 -3.04 -10.51
CA PHE A 37 3.85 -2.19 -9.47
C PHE A 37 3.86 -2.89 -8.11
N LEU A 38 2.73 -3.51 -7.72
CA LEU A 38 2.61 -4.22 -6.45
C LEU A 38 3.58 -5.40 -6.38
N ASN A 39 3.68 -6.20 -7.45
CA ASN A 39 4.59 -7.34 -7.51
C ASN A 39 6.05 -6.92 -7.33
N LYS A 40 6.51 -5.91 -8.10
CA LYS A 40 7.87 -5.39 -8.00
C LYS A 40 8.15 -4.78 -6.63
N THR A 41 7.18 -4.06 -6.07
CA THR A 41 7.29 -3.45 -4.74
C THR A 41 7.43 -4.51 -3.66
N ILE A 42 6.61 -5.56 -3.72
CA ILE A 42 6.68 -6.68 -2.76
C ILE A 42 8.02 -7.39 -2.86
N GLU A 43 8.48 -7.71 -4.08
CA GLU A 43 9.78 -8.35 -4.27
C GLU A 43 10.92 -7.55 -3.62
N TYR A 44 10.93 -6.24 -3.83
CA TYR A 44 11.89 -5.34 -3.18
C TYR A 44 11.76 -5.32 -1.65
N ILE A 45 10.54 -5.24 -1.12
CA ILE A 45 10.31 -5.24 0.33
C ILE A 45 10.81 -6.56 0.95
N LEU A 46 10.53 -7.70 0.32
CA LEU A 46 11.00 -9.00 0.78
C LEU A 46 12.53 -9.10 0.76
N PHE A 47 13.15 -8.59 -0.30
CA PHE A 47 14.60 -8.48 -0.38
C PHE A 47 15.15 -7.68 0.82
N VAL A 48 14.63 -6.46 1.06
CA VAL A 48 15.10 -5.60 2.16
C VAL A 48 14.85 -6.24 3.53
N LEU A 49 13.67 -6.82 3.76
CA LEU A 49 13.29 -7.45 5.03
C LEU A 49 14.26 -8.58 5.43
N ASN A 50 14.67 -9.43 4.48
CA ASN A 50 15.60 -10.52 4.75
C ASN A 50 16.98 -10.04 5.24
N PHE A 51 17.45 -8.89 4.74
CA PHE A 51 18.72 -8.31 5.18
C PHE A 51 18.58 -7.52 6.48
N TYR A 52 17.46 -6.82 6.68
CA TYR A 52 17.26 -5.91 7.81
C TYR A 52 17.31 -6.61 9.17
N PHE A 53 16.59 -7.72 9.32
CA PHE A 53 16.48 -8.42 10.60
C PHE A 53 17.80 -8.99 11.12
N ASN A 54 18.75 -9.25 10.24
CA ASN A 54 20.04 -9.83 10.60
C ASN A 54 21.13 -8.79 10.84
N ASN A 55 21.01 -7.57 10.29
CA ASN A 55 22.17 -6.68 10.13
C ASN A 55 21.96 -5.21 10.50
N VAL A 56 20.72 -4.73 10.67
CA VAL A 56 20.48 -3.28 10.78
C VAL A 56 19.67 -2.92 12.02
N LYS A 57 18.39 -3.29 12.06
CA LYS A 57 17.44 -2.99 13.14
C LYS A 57 16.38 -4.08 13.23
N ASN A 58 15.74 -4.18 14.39
CA ASN A 58 14.64 -5.12 14.64
C ASN A 58 13.28 -4.66 14.11
N TYR A 59 13.22 -3.53 13.40
CA TYR A 59 12.02 -3.02 12.74
C TYR A 59 12.36 -2.39 11.39
N LEU A 60 11.39 -2.39 10.48
CA LEU A 60 11.43 -1.70 9.19
C LEU A 60 10.15 -0.86 9.07
N GLU A 61 10.30 0.41 8.73
CA GLU A 61 9.19 1.33 8.49
C GLU A 61 9.12 1.68 7.00
N ILE A 62 7.92 1.62 6.42
CA ILE A 62 7.70 1.81 4.98
C ILE A 62 6.62 2.88 4.79
N GLY A 63 7.02 4.05 4.29
CA GLY A 63 6.10 5.13 3.94
C GLY A 63 5.59 5.00 2.51
N ILE A 64 4.26 4.96 2.35
CA ILE A 64 3.60 4.97 1.04
C ILE A 64 2.82 6.27 0.87
N GLY A 65 3.22 7.09 -0.11
CA GLY A 65 2.65 8.42 -0.34
C GLY A 65 1.90 8.55 -1.66
N CYS A 66 0.73 9.19 -1.61
CA CYS A 66 0.03 9.79 -2.75
C CYS A 66 -0.30 11.25 -2.42
N THR A 67 -0.90 12.01 -3.33
CA THR A 67 -1.14 13.46 -3.12
C THR A 67 -1.96 13.77 -1.86
N GLY A 68 -3.13 13.13 -1.70
CA GLY A 68 -4.05 13.43 -0.60
C GLY A 68 -4.15 12.35 0.48
N GLY A 69 -3.29 11.32 0.44
CA GLY A 69 -3.27 10.29 1.49
C GLY A 69 -4.51 9.41 1.65
N LYS A 70 -5.53 9.51 0.77
CA LYS A 70 -6.86 8.88 0.94
C LYS A 70 -7.08 7.59 0.14
N HIS A 71 -6.61 7.54 -1.11
CA HIS A 71 -6.95 6.47 -2.06
C HIS A 71 -5.78 5.50 -2.31
N ARG A 72 -4.85 5.91 -3.19
CA ARG A 72 -3.77 5.06 -3.70
C ARG A 72 -2.80 4.60 -2.61
N SER A 73 -2.38 5.51 -1.73
CA SER A 73 -1.46 5.18 -0.65
C SER A 73 -2.08 4.20 0.33
N VAL A 74 -3.33 4.42 0.72
CA VAL A 74 -4.09 3.55 1.62
C VAL A 74 -4.21 2.16 1.02
N PHE A 75 -4.64 2.07 -0.25
CA PHE A 75 -4.76 0.79 -0.95
C PHE A 75 -3.45 0.02 -0.98
N VAL A 76 -2.35 0.65 -1.40
CA VAL A 76 -1.05 -0.01 -1.53
C VAL A 76 -0.51 -0.42 -0.15
N ALA A 77 -0.66 0.43 0.87
CA ALA A 77 -0.25 0.10 2.23
C ALA A 77 -1.01 -1.11 2.79
N GLU A 78 -2.34 -1.16 2.61
CA GLU A 78 -3.18 -2.31 2.98
C GLU A 78 -2.78 -3.58 2.24
N TYR A 79 -2.47 -3.47 0.94
CA TYR A 79 -2.05 -4.62 0.14
C TYR A 79 -0.74 -5.21 0.69
N ILE A 80 0.26 -4.36 0.94
CA ILE A 80 1.55 -4.75 1.52
C ILE A 80 1.35 -5.35 2.92
N TYR A 81 0.58 -4.69 3.78
CA TYR A 81 0.29 -5.16 5.14
C TYR A 81 -0.29 -6.58 5.13
N ASN A 82 -1.34 -6.81 4.35
CA ASN A 82 -1.99 -8.12 4.28
C ASN A 82 -1.05 -9.17 3.69
N PHE A 83 -0.27 -8.83 2.65
CA PHE A 83 0.69 -9.76 2.07
C PHE A 83 1.75 -10.20 3.08
N ILE A 84 2.39 -9.25 3.78
CA ILE A 84 3.45 -9.54 4.75
C ILE A 84 2.88 -10.30 5.95
N LYS A 85 1.73 -9.88 6.50
CA LYS A 85 1.06 -10.53 7.63
C LYS A 85 0.69 -11.99 7.33
N ASN A 86 0.22 -12.27 6.11
CA ASN A 86 -0.13 -13.62 5.70
C ASN A 86 1.11 -14.49 5.43
N LYS A 87 2.19 -13.88 4.93
CA LYS A 87 3.44 -14.60 4.60
C LYS A 87 4.29 -14.92 5.83
N TYR A 88 4.30 -14.06 6.85
CA TYR A 88 5.16 -14.18 8.02
C TYR A 88 4.35 -14.12 9.32
N GLN A 89 4.26 -15.26 10.00
CA GLN A 89 3.50 -15.37 11.26
C GLN A 89 4.32 -14.96 12.50
N ASN A 90 5.65 -14.90 12.37
CA ASN A 90 6.59 -14.63 13.46
C ASN A 90 7.02 -13.16 13.56
N ILE A 91 6.46 -12.27 12.74
CA ILE A 91 6.75 -10.83 12.78
C ILE A 91 5.47 -10.05 13.11
N LYS A 92 5.62 -9.01 13.92
CA LYS A 92 4.53 -8.07 14.19
C LYS A 92 4.46 -7.06 13.06
N VAL A 93 3.33 -7.03 12.35
CA VAL A 93 3.07 -6.05 11.29
C VAL A 93 2.04 -5.04 11.79
N LEU A 94 2.35 -3.75 11.63
CA LEU A 94 1.48 -2.62 11.97
C LEU A 94 1.16 -1.82 10.72
N ILE A 95 0.04 -1.11 10.73
CA ILE A 95 -0.37 -0.21 9.66
C ILE A 95 -1.00 1.05 10.27
N GLU A 96 -0.69 2.19 9.69
CA GLU A 96 -1.25 3.49 10.06
C GLU A 96 -1.55 4.30 8.80
N HIS A 97 -2.72 4.95 8.77
CA HIS A 97 -3.14 5.81 7.67
C HIS A 97 -3.23 7.26 8.15
N ARG A 98 -2.13 8.01 8.00
CA ARG A 98 -1.98 9.34 8.61
C ARG A 98 -3.05 10.37 8.20
N ASP A 99 -3.48 10.34 6.94
CA ASP A 99 -4.29 11.40 6.34
C ASP A 99 -5.66 10.91 5.80
N ILE A 100 -6.02 9.64 6.01
CA ILE A 100 -7.21 9.01 5.38
C ILE A 100 -8.55 9.67 5.74
N TYR A 101 -8.66 10.24 6.94
CA TYR A 101 -9.86 10.92 7.43
C TYR A 101 -9.64 12.42 7.65
N LYS A 102 -8.54 12.98 7.13
CA LYS A 102 -8.34 14.43 7.15
C LYS A 102 -9.08 15.02 5.96
N ASN A 103 -10.06 15.88 6.26
CA ASN A 103 -10.79 16.67 5.28
C ASN A 103 -9.86 17.66 4.57
#